data_AF-B4G1I4-F1
#
_entry.id   AF-B4G1I4-F1
#
_cell.length_a   1.000
_cell.length_b   1.000
_cell.length_c   1.000
_cell.angle_alpha   90.00
_cell.angle_beta   90.00
_cell.angle_gamma   90.00
#
_symmetry.space_group_name_H-M   'P 1'
#
loop_
_entity.id
_entity.type
_entity.pdbx_description
1 polymer ?
#
loop_
_entity_poly.entity_id
_entity_poly.type
_entity_poly.pdbx_seq_one_letter_code
_entity_poly.pdbx_strand_id
1 'polypeptide(L)'
;MILLKTLDFDLIVYAPYRSIEGFIDDLEDFCRAGNGPFQRLKELRQAAISHVDKMMLTDAPLLYTPGQLALAALHKSNDLLRVVDFERYLEIIFSRQHSDCPIEQFVQSINEINYLVDQLNIPTVKDMRHVDRKLKHCWDPSSHDEHNKKKEKKSKHKSKRTSTDAQL
;
A
#
# COMPACT_ATOMS: atom_id res chain seq x y z
N MET A 1 -10.89 17.85 13.65
CA MET A 1 -10.57 18.13 12.23
C MET A 1 -9.07 18.20 11.93
N ILE A 2 -8.16 17.86 12.86
CA ILE A 2 -6.71 17.95 12.63
C ILE A 2 -6.27 17.05 11.47
N LEU A 3 -6.64 15.76 11.50
CA LEU A 3 -6.28 14.80 10.45
C LEU A 3 -6.74 15.24 9.04
N LEU A 4 -8.01 15.62 8.88
CA LEU A 4 -8.55 16.04 7.58
C LEU A 4 -7.83 17.28 7.03
N LYS A 5 -7.50 18.22 7.92
CA LYS A 5 -6.76 19.43 7.54
C LYS A 5 -5.31 19.12 7.16
N THR A 6 -4.66 18.16 7.84
CA THR A 6 -3.30 17.73 7.51
C THR A 6 -3.23 16.97 6.18
N LEU A 7 -4.31 16.30 5.80
CA LEU A 7 -4.44 15.63 4.49
C LEU A 7 -4.96 16.58 3.40
N ASP A 8 -5.09 17.88 3.68
CA ASP A 8 -5.69 18.86 2.75
C ASP A 8 -7.06 18.46 2.18
N PHE A 9 -7.79 17.60 2.91
CA PHE A 9 -9.05 16.98 2.49
C PHE A 9 -8.94 16.07 1.25
N ASP A 10 -7.73 15.66 0.87
CA ASP A 10 -7.49 14.63 -0.15
C ASP A 10 -7.68 13.24 0.45
N LEU A 11 -8.92 12.77 0.41
CA LEU A 11 -9.33 11.49 1.01
C LEU A 11 -9.32 10.32 0.03
N ILE A 12 -9.05 10.58 -1.24
CA ILE A 12 -9.03 9.56 -2.28
C ILE A 12 -7.62 9.00 -2.38
N VAL A 13 -7.47 7.72 -2.02
CA VAL A 13 -6.20 7.00 -2.11
C VAL A 13 -6.37 5.83 -3.08
N TYR A 14 -5.50 5.78 -4.09
CA TYR A 14 -5.47 4.68 -5.04
C TYR A 14 -4.43 3.66 -4.60
N ALA A 15 -4.88 2.49 -4.16
CA ALA A 15 -3.99 1.40 -3.75
C ALA A 15 -3.66 0.49 -4.96
N PRO A 16 -2.46 -0.11 -5.00
CA PRO A 16 -2.00 -0.93 -6.13
C PRO A 16 -2.74 -2.27 -6.31
N TYR A 17 -3.51 -2.72 -5.31
CA TYR A 17 -4.25 -3.99 -5.38
C TYR A 17 -5.20 -4.09 -6.57
N ARG A 18 -5.91 -2.99 -6.90
CA ARG A 18 -6.81 -2.98 -8.07
C ARG A 18 -6.04 -3.06 -9.39
N SER A 19 -4.87 -2.43 -9.44
CA SER A 19 -3.98 -2.50 -10.61
C SER A 19 -3.43 -3.92 -10.80
N ILE A 20 -3.14 -4.66 -9.72
CA ILE A 20 -2.76 -6.08 -9.82
C ILE A 20 -3.85 -6.88 -10.52
N GLU A 21 -5.11 -6.74 -10.11
CA GLU A 21 -6.21 -7.48 -10.76
C GLU A 21 -6.27 -7.19 -12.26
N GLY A 22 -6.18 -5.90 -12.65
CA GLY A 22 -6.21 -5.52 -14.06
C GLY A 22 -5.05 -6.10 -14.87
N PHE A 23 -3.84 -6.18 -14.31
CA PHE A 23 -2.71 -6.83 -14.98
C PHE A 23 -2.83 -8.35 -14.99
N ILE A 24 -3.40 -8.98 -13.97
CA ILE A 24 -3.67 -10.42 -13.97
C ILE A 24 -4.68 -10.77 -15.06
N ASP A 25 -5.75 -10.00 -15.21
CA ASP A 25 -6.75 -10.19 -16.27
C ASP A 25 -6.09 -10.09 -17.67
N ASP A 26 -5.25 -9.07 -17.90
CA ASP A 26 -4.52 -8.90 -19.17
C ASP A 26 -3.47 -10.02 -19.40
N LEU A 27 -2.82 -10.51 -18.33
CA LEU A 27 -1.94 -11.67 -18.40
C LEU A 27 -2.69 -12.97 -18.70
N GLU A 28 -3.91 -13.14 -18.21
CA GLU A 28 -4.76 -14.28 -18.55
C GLU A 28 -5.07 -14.29 -20.05
N ASP A 29 -5.44 -13.15 -20.61
CA ASP A 29 -5.68 -13.01 -22.06
C ASP A 29 -4.40 -13.23 -22.88
N PHE A 30 -3.25 -12.74 -22.39
CA PHE A 30 -1.94 -13.01 -23.00
C PHE A 30 -1.61 -14.52 -23.00
N CYS A 31 -1.85 -15.22 -21.89
CA CYS A 31 -1.55 -16.65 -21.75
C CYS A 31 -2.51 -17.57 -22.51
N ARG A 32 -3.76 -17.14 -22.78
CA ARG A 32 -4.71 -17.92 -23.60
C ARG A 32 -4.21 -18.16 -25.03
N ALA A 33 -3.32 -17.30 -25.54
CA ALA A 33 -2.66 -17.53 -26.82
C ALA A 33 -1.61 -18.66 -26.79
N GLY A 34 -1.24 -19.16 -25.59
CA GLY A 34 -0.21 -20.18 -25.41
C GLY A 34 -0.46 -21.07 -24.19
N ASN A 35 -1.57 -21.84 -24.16
CA ASN A 35 -1.84 -22.96 -23.23
C ASN A 35 -1.25 -22.82 -21.80
N GLY A 36 -1.42 -21.65 -21.15
CA GLY A 36 -0.85 -21.38 -19.84
C GLY A 36 -1.64 -22.00 -18.68
N PRO A 37 -0.99 -22.48 -17.60
CA PRO A 37 -1.67 -23.04 -16.44
C PRO A 37 -2.29 -21.95 -15.56
N PHE A 38 -3.61 -21.74 -15.70
CA PHE A 38 -4.43 -20.81 -14.90
C PHE A 38 -4.17 -20.84 -13.38
N GLN A 39 -3.82 -22.01 -12.84
CA GLN A 39 -3.48 -22.18 -11.43
C GLN A 39 -2.21 -21.41 -11.02
N ARG A 40 -1.21 -21.30 -11.90
CA ARG A 40 0.04 -20.57 -11.62
C ARG A 40 -0.16 -19.05 -11.62
N LEU A 41 -1.12 -18.52 -12.39
CA LEU A 41 -1.46 -17.10 -12.37
C LEU A 41 -2.10 -16.70 -11.03
N LYS A 42 -2.88 -17.59 -10.42
CA LYS A 42 -3.41 -17.38 -9.05
C LYS A 42 -2.30 -17.31 -8.01
N GLU A 43 -1.29 -18.18 -8.13
CA GLU A 43 -0.11 -18.17 -7.26
C GLU A 43 0.71 -16.88 -7.46
N LEU A 44 0.89 -16.46 -8.71
CA LEU A 44 1.55 -15.20 -9.05
C LEU A 44 0.83 -13.99 -8.44
N ARG A 45 -0.50 -13.94 -8.56
CA ARG A 45 -1.34 -12.91 -7.95
C ARG A 45 -1.15 -12.85 -6.44
N GLN A 46 -1.18 -14.01 -5.76
CA GLN A 46 -1.04 -14.06 -4.30
C GLN A 46 0.36 -13.63 -3.85
N ALA A 47 1.40 -14.01 -4.60
CA ALA A 47 2.76 -13.54 -4.36
C ALA A 47 2.89 -12.03 -4.56
N ALA A 48 2.28 -11.49 -5.62
CA ALA A 48 2.31 -10.06 -5.92
C ALA A 48 1.60 -9.24 -4.83
N ILE A 49 0.46 -9.71 -4.31
CA ILE A 49 -0.22 -9.09 -3.17
C ILE A 49 0.71 -9.05 -1.95
N SER A 50 1.39 -10.16 -1.64
CA SER A 50 2.33 -10.20 -0.51
C SER A 50 3.53 -9.25 -0.71
N HIS A 51 4.00 -9.08 -1.94
CA HIS A 51 5.03 -8.09 -2.26
C HIS A 51 4.53 -6.65 -2.11
N VAL A 52 3.31 -6.36 -2.56
CA VAL A 52 2.67 -5.06 -2.34
C VAL A 52 2.52 -4.76 -0.86
N ASP A 53 2.13 -5.74 -0.04
CA ASP A 53 1.99 -5.52 1.41
C ASP A 53 3.31 -5.05 2.03
N LYS A 54 4.46 -5.54 1.51
CA LYS A 54 5.79 -5.04 1.92
C LYS A 54 6.07 -3.64 1.37
N MET A 55 5.70 -3.36 0.11
CA MET A 55 5.82 -2.01 -0.48
C MET A 55 5.05 -0.96 0.32
N MET A 56 3.87 -1.31 0.83
CA MET A 56 3.02 -0.42 1.65
C MET A 56 3.64 -0.07 3.01
N LEU A 57 4.70 -0.77 3.43
CA LEU A 57 5.48 -0.45 4.63
C LEU A 57 6.70 0.46 4.35
N THR A 58 6.86 0.89 3.11
CA THR A 58 7.94 1.79 2.65
C THR A 58 7.36 3.10 2.12
N ASP A 59 8.24 4.01 1.69
CA ASP A 59 7.83 5.26 1.04
C ASP A 59 7.42 5.07 -0.44
N ALA A 60 7.49 3.86 -0.99
CA ALA A 60 7.16 3.59 -2.39
C ALA A 60 5.75 4.09 -2.81
N PRO A 61 4.67 3.96 -2.00
CA PRO A 61 3.35 4.49 -2.35
C PRO A 61 3.27 6.02 -2.45
N LEU A 62 4.24 6.73 -1.89
CA LEU A 62 4.34 8.20 -1.99
C LEU A 62 5.15 8.65 -3.21
N LEU A 63 5.98 7.76 -3.77
CA LEU A 63 6.92 8.07 -4.84
C LEU A 63 6.47 7.56 -6.22
N TYR A 64 5.72 6.46 -6.25
CA TYR A 64 5.35 5.77 -7.49
C TYR A 64 3.85 5.58 -7.63
N THR A 65 3.39 5.48 -8.88
CA THR A 65 1.98 5.27 -9.18
C THR A 65 1.54 3.84 -8.84
N PRO A 66 0.25 3.62 -8.52
CA PRO A 66 -0.26 2.28 -8.20
C PRO A 66 -0.01 1.24 -9.28
N GLY A 67 -0.02 1.65 -10.56
CA GLY A 67 0.30 0.78 -11.69
C GLY A 67 1.77 0.35 -11.72
N GLN A 68 2.70 1.26 -11.45
CA GLN A 68 4.13 0.95 -11.34
C GLN A 68 4.40 -0.01 -10.17
N LEU A 69 3.78 0.23 -9.01
CA LEU A 69 3.91 -0.65 -7.85
C LEU A 69 3.35 -2.06 -8.12
N ALA A 70 2.19 -2.15 -8.76
CA ALA A 70 1.59 -3.43 -9.14
C ALA A 70 2.47 -4.20 -10.13
N LEU A 71 2.99 -3.55 -11.17
CA LEU A 71 3.89 -4.19 -12.14
C LEU A 71 5.22 -4.60 -11.50
N ALA A 72 5.81 -3.76 -10.64
CA ALA A 72 7.03 -4.11 -9.91
C ALA A 72 6.82 -5.35 -9.02
N ALA A 73 5.67 -5.44 -8.34
CA ALA A 73 5.31 -6.59 -7.52
C ALA A 73 5.10 -7.86 -8.36
N LEU A 74 4.44 -7.74 -9.52
CA LEU A 74 4.25 -8.84 -10.46
C LEU A 74 5.58 -9.30 -11.07
N HIS A 75 6.46 -8.38 -11.45
CA HIS A 75 7.80 -8.68 -11.93
C HIS A 75 8.59 -9.47 -10.90
N LYS A 76 8.71 -8.94 -9.66
CA LYS A 76 9.44 -9.59 -8.56
C LYS A 76 8.87 -10.97 -8.23
N SER A 77 7.56 -11.13 -8.29
CA SER A 77 6.89 -12.42 -8.06
C SER A 77 7.15 -13.41 -9.20
N ASN A 78 7.17 -12.93 -10.44
CA ASN A 78 7.45 -13.74 -11.61
C ASN A 78 8.92 -14.16 -11.71
N ASP A 79 9.87 -13.35 -11.23
CA ASP A 79 11.29 -13.74 -11.14
C ASP A 79 11.46 -15.04 -10.32
N LEU A 80 10.63 -15.22 -9.30
CA LEU A 80 10.62 -16.41 -8.43
C LEU A 80 9.84 -17.58 -9.05
N LEU A 81 8.66 -17.31 -9.58
CA LEU A 81 7.71 -18.35 -10.01
C LEU A 81 7.84 -18.75 -11.49
N ARG A 82 8.47 -17.90 -12.32
CA ARG A 82 8.68 -18.06 -13.77
C ARG A 82 7.42 -18.53 -14.50
N VAL A 83 6.32 -17.82 -14.28
CA VAL A 83 5.00 -18.18 -14.81
C VAL A 83 4.82 -17.68 -16.23
N VAL A 84 5.30 -16.46 -16.51
CA VAL A 84 5.15 -15.78 -17.80
C VAL A 84 6.47 -15.21 -18.30
N ASP A 85 6.59 -15.06 -19.61
CA ASP A 85 7.64 -14.26 -20.23
C ASP A 85 7.30 -12.77 -20.06
N PHE A 86 7.82 -12.19 -18.98
CA PHE A 86 7.46 -10.83 -18.56
C PHE A 86 8.04 -9.76 -19.48
N GLU A 87 9.23 -9.98 -20.04
CA GLU A 87 9.85 -9.05 -21.00
C GLU A 87 8.99 -8.93 -22.25
N ARG A 88 8.60 -10.08 -22.83
CA ARG A 88 7.69 -10.10 -24.00
C ARG A 88 6.33 -9.49 -23.69
N TYR A 89 5.81 -9.72 -22.48
CA TYR A 89 4.55 -9.12 -22.04
C TYR A 89 4.64 -7.58 -22.01
N LEU A 90 5.72 -7.03 -21.46
CA LEU A 90 5.96 -5.59 -21.44
C LEU A 90 6.09 -5.01 -22.86
N GLU A 91 6.88 -5.62 -23.74
CA GLU A 91 7.02 -5.17 -25.13
C GLU A 91 5.65 -5.02 -25.83
N ILE A 92 4.74 -5.96 -25.61
CA ILE A 92 3.39 -5.93 -26.18
C ILE A 92 2.56 -4.80 -25.58
N ILE A 93 2.61 -4.59 -24.26
CA ILE A 93 1.89 -3.48 -23.61
C ILE A 93 2.38 -2.13 -24.14
N PHE A 94 3.69 -1.92 -24.17
CA PHE A 94 4.29 -0.65 -24.63
C PHE A 94 3.95 -0.38 -26.10
N SER A 95 3.97 -1.42 -26.94
CA SER A 95 3.56 -1.33 -28.34
C SER A 95 2.09 -0.95 -28.49
N ARG A 96 1.20 -1.53 -27.68
CA ARG A 96 -0.25 -1.23 -27.70
C ARG A 96 -0.57 0.19 -27.24
N GLN A 97 0.21 0.73 -26.29
CA GLN A 97 -0.06 2.03 -25.69
C GLN A 97 0.60 3.19 -26.45
N HIS A 98 1.38 2.94 -27.51
CA HIS A 98 2.15 3.95 -28.23
C HIS A 98 2.94 4.88 -27.29
N SER A 99 3.55 4.29 -26.25
CA SER A 99 4.26 5.08 -25.25
C SER A 99 5.61 5.54 -25.81
N ASP A 100 5.91 6.84 -25.65
CA ASP A 100 7.23 7.42 -25.95
C ASP A 100 8.27 7.12 -24.84
N CYS A 101 7.85 6.49 -23.74
CA CYS A 101 8.73 6.17 -22.62
C CYS A 101 9.65 4.98 -22.97
N PRO A 102 10.99 5.12 -22.87
CA PRO A 102 11.89 4.02 -23.07
C PRO A 102 11.65 2.91 -22.03
N ILE A 103 11.57 1.66 -22.48
CA ILE A 103 11.42 0.47 -21.60
C ILE A 103 12.48 0.48 -20.50
N GLU A 104 13.69 0.97 -20.79
CA GLU A 104 14.80 1.09 -19.83
C GLU A 104 14.45 1.95 -18.61
N GLN A 105 13.79 3.10 -18.80
CA GLN A 105 13.39 3.97 -17.68
C GLN A 105 12.36 3.29 -16.78
N PHE A 106 11.49 2.49 -17.40
CA PHE A 106 10.49 1.73 -16.67
C PHE A 106 11.12 0.58 -15.87
N VAL A 107 12.05 -0.17 -16.47
CA VAL A 107 12.84 -1.20 -15.78
C VAL A 107 13.64 -0.59 -14.63
N GLN A 108 14.22 0.59 -14.84
CA GLN A 108 14.89 1.33 -13.77
C GLN A 108 13.93 1.64 -12.61
N SER A 109 12.72 2.12 -12.90
CA SER A 109 11.71 2.40 -11.87
C SER A 109 11.34 1.13 -11.07
N ILE A 110 11.18 -0.02 -11.73
CA ILE A 110 10.94 -1.31 -11.07
C ILE A 110 12.11 -1.66 -10.12
N ASN A 111 13.34 -1.48 -10.59
CA ASN A 111 14.53 -1.76 -9.78
C ASN A 111 14.63 -0.86 -8.55
N GLU A 112 14.33 0.44 -8.70
CA GLU A 112 14.31 1.40 -7.59
C GLU A 112 13.22 1.05 -6.56
N ILE A 113 12.02 0.69 -7.00
CA ILE A 113 10.94 0.21 -6.11
C ILE A 113 11.41 -1.03 -5.34
N ASN A 114 11.97 -2.02 -6.03
CA ASN A 114 12.44 -3.25 -5.41
C ASN A 114 13.58 -2.99 -4.42
N TYR A 115 14.48 -2.06 -4.74
CA TYR A 115 15.54 -1.64 -3.81
C TYR A 115 14.96 -1.05 -2.51
N LEU A 116 13.96 -0.17 -2.60
CA LEU A 116 13.30 0.40 -1.41
C LEU A 116 12.68 -0.69 -0.53
N VAL A 117 12.05 -1.68 -1.13
CA VAL A 117 11.45 -2.82 -0.41
C VAL A 117 12.52 -3.68 0.25
N ASP A 118 13.63 -3.94 -0.44
CA ASP A 118 14.72 -4.76 0.07
C ASP A 118 15.48 -4.06 1.22
N GLN A 119 15.41 -2.72 1.32
CA GLN A 119 15.92 -1.95 2.47
C GLN A 119 14.98 -1.91 3.68
N LEU A 120 13.78 -2.51 3.59
CA LEU A 120 12.80 -2.49 4.67
C LEU A 120 13.32 -3.20 5.92
N ASN A 121 13.55 -2.43 6.98
CA ASN A 121 13.95 -2.94 8.30
C ASN A 121 12.79 -2.84 9.28
N ILE A 122 12.22 -3.98 9.66
CA ILE A 122 11.14 -4.03 10.66
C ILE A 122 11.76 -3.85 12.06
N PRO A 123 11.39 -2.78 12.82
CA PRO A 123 11.96 -2.54 14.13
C PRO A 123 11.65 -3.68 15.11
N THR A 124 12.59 -3.98 16.01
CA THR A 124 12.34 -5.01 17.02
C THR A 124 11.42 -4.48 18.13
N VAL A 125 10.78 -5.38 18.87
CA VAL A 125 9.96 -5.02 20.05
C VAL A 125 10.77 -4.22 21.06
N LYS A 126 12.07 -4.50 21.20
CA LYS A 126 12.97 -3.77 22.11
C LYS A 126 13.15 -2.33 21.65
N ASP A 127 13.39 -2.12 20.36
CA ASP A 127 13.56 -0.79 19.76
C ASP A 127 12.26 0.01 19.88
N MET A 128 11.12 -0.60 19.55
CA MET A 128 9.80 0.01 19.70
C MET A 128 9.53 0.45 21.14
N ARG A 129 9.82 -0.40 22.15
CA ARG A 129 9.67 -0.05 23.58
C ARG A 129 10.63 1.05 24.02
N HIS A 130 11.82 1.12 23.44
CA HIS A 130 12.76 2.18 23.73
C HIS A 130 12.26 3.52 23.17
N VAL A 131 11.82 3.53 21.92
CA VAL A 131 11.26 4.72 21.25
C VAL A 131 9.98 5.20 21.94
N ASP A 132 9.04 4.32 22.28
CA ASP A 132 7.80 4.67 23.00
C ASP A 132 8.08 5.37 24.34
N ARG A 133 9.07 4.88 25.10
CA ARG A 133 9.49 5.53 26.35
C ARG A 133 10.00 6.95 26.11
N LYS A 134 10.80 7.18 25.06
CA LYS A 134 11.27 8.54 24.72
C LYS A 134 10.13 9.44 24.25
N LEU A 135 9.22 8.93 23.41
CA LEU A 135 8.09 9.68 22.88
C LEU A 135 7.18 10.24 23.99
N LYS A 136 6.94 9.46 25.06
CA LYS A 136 6.16 9.90 26.22
C LYS A 136 6.70 11.16 26.90
N HIS A 137 8.01 11.42 26.81
CA HIS A 137 8.64 12.60 27.39
C HIS A 137 8.68 13.80 26.42
N CYS A 138 8.42 13.56 25.13
CA CYS A 138 8.47 14.58 24.08
C CYS A 138 7.07 15.05 23.64
N TRP A 139 6.00 14.54 24.26
CA TRP A 139 4.64 14.93 23.93
C TRP A 139 4.34 16.35 24.36
N ASP A 140 3.79 17.14 23.44
CA ASP A 140 3.35 18.51 23.70
C ASP A 140 2.25 18.51 24.79
N PRO A 141 2.49 19.13 25.96
CA PRO A 141 1.51 19.18 27.04
C PRO A 141 0.18 19.83 26.63
N SER A 142 0.19 20.76 25.67
CA SER A 142 -1.01 21.46 25.19
C SER A 142 -1.94 20.56 24.36
N SER A 143 -1.40 19.50 23.75
CA SER A 143 -2.16 18.49 23.01
C SER A 143 -2.99 17.58 23.94
N HIS A 144 -2.58 17.44 25.20
CA HIS A 144 -3.23 16.61 26.22
C HIS A 144 -4.59 17.20 26.65
N ASP A 145 -4.70 18.53 26.57
CA ASP A 145 -5.85 19.29 27.04
C ASP A 145 -7.08 19.12 26.11
N GLU A 146 -6.85 19.01 24.81
CA GLU A 146 -7.90 18.71 23.81
C GLU A 146 -8.44 17.28 23.92
N HIS A 147 -7.57 16.30 24.20
CA HIS A 147 -7.97 14.91 24.38
C HIS A 147 -8.76 14.71 25.68
N ASN A 148 -8.34 15.35 26.77
CA ASN A 148 -9.08 15.37 28.03
C ASN A 148 -10.42 16.10 27.89
N LYS A 149 -10.47 17.29 27.26
CA LYS A 149 -11.72 18.02 27.00
C LYS A 149 -12.71 17.22 26.14
N LYS A 150 -12.24 16.45 25.13
CA LYS A 150 -13.11 15.58 24.33
C LYS A 150 -13.62 14.37 25.11
N LYS A 151 -12.80 13.75 25.96
CA LYS A 151 -13.24 12.66 26.86
C LYS A 151 -14.25 13.14 27.89
N GLU A 152 -14.02 14.32 28.47
CA GLU A 152 -14.90 14.94 29.46
C GLU A 152 -16.25 15.38 28.86
N LYS A 153 -16.25 15.90 27.62
CA LYS A 153 -17.51 16.18 26.89
C LYS A 153 -18.31 14.91 26.61
N LYS A 154 -17.65 13.79 26.28
CA LYS A 154 -18.31 12.49 26.05
C LYS A 154 -18.87 11.88 27.35
N SER A 155 -18.17 12.01 28.49
CA SER A 155 -18.68 11.51 29.78
C SER A 155 -19.86 12.32 30.28
N LYS A 156 -19.84 13.66 30.13
CA LYS A 156 -20.97 14.54 30.47
C LYS A 156 -22.22 14.25 29.63
N HIS A 157 -22.06 13.88 28.36
CA HIS A 157 -23.20 13.54 27.50
C HIS A 157 -23.81 12.18 27.84
N LYS A 158 -22.99 11.20 28.24
CA LYS A 158 -23.45 9.89 28.72
C LYS A 158 -24.20 10.01 30.06
N SER A 159 -23.69 10.81 30.99
CA SER A 159 -24.34 11.10 32.28
C SER A 159 -25.69 11.81 32.13
N LYS A 160 -25.82 12.77 31.18
CA LYS A 160 -27.09 13.44 30.90
C LYS A 160 -28.15 12.53 30.29
N ARG A 161 -27.77 11.57 29.44
CA ARG A 161 -28.70 10.57 28.89
C ARG A 161 -29.23 9.61 29.96
N THR A 162 -28.35 9.14 30.85
CA THR A 162 -28.76 8.25 31.95
C THR A 162 -29.66 8.94 32.99
N SER A 163 -29.55 10.26 33.17
CA SER A 163 -30.46 10.99 34.08
C SER A 163 -31.84 11.24 33.49
N THR A 164 -31.98 11.36 32.16
CA THR A 164 -33.29 11.51 31.50
C THR A 164 -34.06 10.19 31.37
N ASP A 165 -33.37 9.06 31.21
CA ASP A 165 -34.01 7.74 31.16
C ASP A 165 -34.44 7.20 32.53
N ALA A 166 -33.94 7.77 33.64
CA ALA A 166 -34.28 7.37 35.01
C ALA A 166 -35.49 8.13 35.60
N GLN A 167 -36.11 9.03 34.82
CA GLN A 167 -37.28 9.84 35.24
C GLN A 167 -38.56 9.50 34.46
N LEU A 168 -38.59 8.37 33.74
CA LEU A 168 -39.78 7.75 33.17
C LEU A 168 -40.06 6.42 33.89
#